data_AF-A0A9X3I859-F1
#
_entry.id   AF-A0A9X3I859-F1
#
_cell.length_a   1.000
_cell.length_b   1.000
_cell.length_c   1.000
_cell.angle_alpha   90.00
_cell.angle_beta   90.00
_cell.angle_gamma   90.00
#
_symmetry.space_group_name_H-M   'P 1'
#
loop_
_entity.id
_entity.type
_entity.pdbx_description
1 polymer ?
#
loop_
_entity_poly.entity_id
_entity_poly.type
_entity_poly.pdbx_seq_one_letter_code
_entity_poly.pdbx_strand_id
1 'polypeptide(L)'
;MIKVHWFRDTPEERNDWLRFGLMELSKKKEINYAEWDLKKMTNYGFSNKILSYGSLRHLSFLVVEDGERKIKCIIDNEDSFAFLSELIVHADVYFCAGYNSNVFQQKSLPKFYIWQNQEDVAWYTDLLSKKIPDFENQFYKVKRFIPIGPNLWKHLPISKTRQLCLNIEHRLRKSLGLSNQYRIVHEVFRSRYKDLLKLRNQQLSFDITLSDTSWGWPNHRIKLHQQLKKLSQKGFKINSELKLTEPSVCDNSISLNLNPENFSMKIGEIKNYEQMLASSKIGVFTCGFHWGWRNIFTLALFIGIPVITDRLLTEPYFDINNFKIWETEDEDWRLLQNCLQEITIIDWNNIKSENQKAFDKYLAPEVVARYVVNESLK
;
A
#
# COMPACT_ATOMS: atom_id res chain seq x y z
N MET A 1 8.63 26.13 13.85
CA MET A 1 8.36 25.54 12.52
C MET A 1 8.81 24.11 12.59
N ILE A 2 7.90 23.17 12.30
CA ILE A 2 8.18 21.73 12.36
C ILE A 2 9.21 21.36 11.29
N LYS A 3 10.22 20.57 11.66
CA LYS A 3 11.19 20.00 10.73
C LYS A 3 10.95 18.50 10.60
N VAL A 4 11.06 17.98 9.38
CA VAL A 4 10.94 16.56 9.09
C VAL A 4 12.17 16.10 8.35
N HIS A 5 12.93 15.21 8.96
CA HIS A 5 14.13 14.60 8.41
C HIS A 5 13.79 13.18 7.97
N TRP A 6 13.91 12.88 6.68
CA TRP A 6 13.74 11.52 6.14
C TRP A 6 15.09 10.88 5.86
N PHE A 7 15.36 9.71 6.43
CA PHE A 7 16.62 8.98 6.25
C PHE A 7 16.42 7.83 5.26
N ARG A 8 17.00 7.97 4.06
CA ARG A 8 16.74 7.13 2.88
C ARG A 8 17.65 5.91 2.82
N ASP A 9 17.03 4.74 2.56
CA ASP A 9 17.68 3.51 2.11
C ASP A 9 17.01 2.96 0.84
N THR A 10 17.57 3.24 -0.33
CA THR A 10 16.92 2.88 -1.60
C THR A 10 16.97 1.37 -1.87
N PRO A 11 15.85 0.73 -2.31
CA PRO A 11 14.55 1.30 -2.69
C PRO A 11 13.48 1.30 -1.56
N GLU A 12 12.63 2.33 -1.50
CA GLU A 12 11.53 2.50 -0.51
C GLU A 12 10.17 2.85 -1.18
N GLU A 13 9.92 2.33 -2.38
CA GLU A 13 8.83 2.82 -3.26
C GLU A 13 7.44 2.79 -2.62
N ARG A 14 7.21 1.86 -1.68
CA ARG A 14 5.93 1.74 -0.95
C ARG A 14 5.57 2.99 -0.15
N ASN A 15 6.59 3.74 0.30
CA ASN A 15 6.41 4.94 1.13
C ASN A 15 6.40 6.25 0.34
N ASP A 16 6.48 6.19 -1.00
CA ASP A 16 6.57 7.39 -1.83
C ASP A 16 5.30 8.25 -1.78
N TRP A 17 4.14 7.68 -1.44
CA TRP A 17 2.90 8.45 -1.26
C TRP A 17 2.99 9.43 -0.08
N LEU A 18 3.45 8.95 1.07
CA LEU A 18 3.72 9.80 2.25
C LEU A 18 4.83 10.81 1.94
N ARG A 19 5.91 10.32 1.33
CA ARG A 19 7.05 11.16 0.95
C ARG A 19 6.63 12.30 0.04
N PHE A 20 5.79 12.04 -0.96
CA PHE A 20 5.22 13.07 -1.84
C PHE A 20 4.40 14.10 -1.05
N GLY A 21 3.57 13.64 -0.11
CA GLY A 21 2.84 14.52 0.79
C GLY A 21 3.74 15.47 1.59
N LEU A 22 4.82 14.95 2.18
CA LEU A 22 5.80 15.77 2.91
C LEU A 22 6.48 16.81 2.01
N MET A 23 6.80 16.44 0.76
CA MET A 23 7.33 17.39 -0.22
C MET A 23 6.33 18.51 -0.55
N GLU A 24 5.04 18.19 -0.72
CA GLU A 24 3.99 19.18 -0.98
C GLU A 24 3.78 20.11 0.23
N LEU A 25 3.75 19.58 1.46
CA LEU A 25 3.67 20.41 2.67
C LEU A 25 4.89 21.35 2.81
N SER A 26 6.09 20.87 2.47
CA SER A 26 7.30 21.68 2.45
C SER A 26 7.23 22.80 1.41
N LYS A 27 6.71 22.51 0.21
CA LYS A 27 6.47 23.54 -0.83
C LYS A 27 5.48 24.61 -0.37
N LYS A 28 4.48 24.23 0.42
CA LYS A 28 3.50 25.14 1.04
C LYS A 28 4.04 25.87 2.29
N LYS A 29 5.28 25.58 2.70
CA LYS A 29 5.94 26.11 3.90
C LYS A 29 5.24 25.75 5.22
N GLU A 30 4.48 24.66 5.23
CA GLU A 30 3.84 24.13 6.45
C GLU A 30 4.86 23.39 7.34
N ILE A 31 5.85 22.75 6.71
CA ILE A 31 6.97 22.06 7.37
C ILE A 31 8.29 22.42 6.67
N ASN A 32 9.42 22.14 7.31
CA ASN A 32 10.73 22.11 6.68
C ASN A 32 11.16 20.65 6.46
N TYR A 33 11.04 20.15 5.22
CA TYR A 33 11.37 18.76 4.86
C TYR A 33 12.75 18.63 4.22
N ALA A 34 13.56 17.70 4.74
CA ALA A 34 14.89 17.38 4.25
C ALA A 34 15.13 15.87 4.17
N GLU A 35 15.82 15.42 3.11
CA GLU A 35 16.20 14.02 2.93
C GLU A 35 17.69 13.83 3.21
N TRP A 36 18.04 12.74 3.89
CA TRP A 36 19.39 12.41 4.31
C TRP A 36 19.70 10.95 3.99
N ASP A 37 20.98 10.61 3.87
CA ASP A 37 21.39 9.21 3.78
C ASP A 37 21.03 8.46 5.07
N LEU A 38 20.61 7.19 4.99
CA LEU A 38 20.21 6.38 6.15
C LEU A 38 21.19 6.49 7.32
N LYS A 39 22.50 6.42 7.03
CA LYS A 39 23.57 6.47 8.04
C LYS A 39 23.54 7.74 8.92
N LYS A 40 22.93 8.83 8.45
CA LYS A 40 22.82 10.08 9.21
C LYS A 40 21.79 10.02 10.34
N MET A 41 20.90 9.03 10.36
CA MET A 41 19.87 8.89 11.40
C MET A 41 20.44 8.79 12.82
N THR A 42 21.68 8.31 12.95
CA THR A 42 22.38 8.10 14.23
C THR A 42 22.73 9.44 14.88
N ASN A 43 23.00 10.47 14.08
CA ASN A 43 23.15 11.85 14.53
C ASN A 43 21.84 12.43 15.10
N TYR A 44 20.71 11.78 14.84
CA TYR A 44 19.38 12.16 15.32
C TYR A 44 18.83 11.15 16.36
N GLY A 45 19.71 10.35 16.98
CA GLY A 45 19.36 9.53 18.15
C GLY A 45 18.85 8.11 17.83
N PHE A 46 18.83 7.70 16.56
CA PHE A 46 18.63 6.29 16.23
C PHE A 46 19.87 5.44 16.57
N SER A 47 19.64 4.17 16.92
CA SER A 47 20.71 3.23 17.25
C SER A 47 21.53 2.83 16.02
N ASN A 48 22.86 2.74 16.17
CA ASN A 48 23.74 2.16 15.14
C ASN A 48 23.38 0.71 14.81
N LYS A 49 22.73 -0.03 15.73
CA LYS A 49 22.30 -1.43 15.51
C LYS A 49 21.33 -1.57 14.34
N ILE A 50 20.57 -0.52 13.99
CA ILE A 50 19.64 -0.57 12.85
C ILE A 50 20.41 -0.80 11.54
N LEU A 51 21.62 -0.22 11.41
CA LEU A 51 22.44 -0.32 10.20
C LEU A 51 23.02 -1.72 9.97
N SER A 52 22.96 -2.63 10.95
CA SER A 52 23.39 -4.02 10.79
C SER A 52 22.29 -4.97 10.32
N TYR A 53 21.05 -4.51 10.19
CA TYR A 53 19.96 -5.33 9.65
C TYR A 53 20.08 -5.47 8.14
N GLY A 54 19.84 -6.68 7.62
CA GLY A 54 20.14 -7.02 6.22
C GLY A 54 19.25 -6.35 5.18
N SER A 55 17.95 -6.16 5.46
CA SER A 55 17.02 -5.48 4.55
C SER A 55 16.08 -4.57 5.31
N LEU A 56 15.98 -3.32 4.86
CA LEU A 56 15.10 -2.28 5.42
C LEU A 56 14.09 -1.77 4.38
N ARG A 57 13.92 -2.49 3.27
CA ARG A 57 13.19 -2.03 2.06
C ARG A 57 11.72 -1.65 2.27
N HIS A 58 11.09 -2.12 3.35
CA HIS A 58 9.69 -1.82 3.70
C HIS A 58 9.55 -0.77 4.81
N LEU A 59 10.68 -0.32 5.35
CA LEU A 59 10.75 0.62 6.45
C LEU A 59 11.23 1.98 5.94
N SER A 60 10.75 3.04 6.56
CA SER A 60 11.33 4.36 6.40
C SER A 60 11.52 5.01 7.75
N PHE A 61 12.65 5.69 7.91
CA PHE A 61 13.05 6.30 9.17
C PHE A 61 12.91 7.80 9.05
N LEU A 62 12.20 8.40 10.01
CA LEU A 62 12.03 9.84 10.08
C LEU A 62 12.34 10.36 11.48
N VAL A 63 12.72 11.63 11.54
CA VAL A 63 12.66 12.42 12.77
C VAL A 63 11.79 13.64 12.53
N VAL A 64 10.79 13.81 13.40
CA VAL A 64 9.96 15.01 13.46
C VAL A 64 10.47 15.87 14.61
N GLU A 65 10.88 17.10 14.31
CA GLU A 65 11.35 18.07 15.31
C GLU A 65 10.34 19.21 15.48
N ASP A 66 10.01 19.53 16.73
CA ASP A 66 9.28 20.74 17.10
C ASP A 66 9.99 21.43 18.28
N GLY A 67 10.69 22.53 17.98
CA GLY A 67 11.61 23.16 18.93
C GLY A 67 12.77 22.25 19.31
N GLU A 68 12.91 21.94 20.59
CA GLU A 68 13.92 21.02 21.12
C GLU A 68 13.46 19.55 21.12
N ARG A 69 12.16 19.30 20.96
CA ARG A 69 11.59 17.94 20.94
C ARG A 69 11.96 17.26 19.62
N LYS A 70 12.51 16.05 19.71
CA LYS A 70 12.81 15.17 18.58
C LYS A 70 12.09 13.85 18.76
N ILE A 71 11.31 13.45 17.76
CA ILE A 71 10.55 12.21 17.78
C ILE A 71 11.02 11.31 16.65
N LYS A 72 11.52 10.13 17.00
CA LYS A 72 11.96 9.10 16.07
C LYS A 72 10.75 8.30 15.60
N CYS A 73 10.50 8.33 14.31
CA CYS A 73 9.40 7.64 13.69
C CYS A 73 9.92 6.54 12.76
N ILE A 74 9.27 5.38 12.81
CA ILE A 74 9.43 4.34 11.80
C ILE A 74 8.10 4.21 11.06
N ILE A 75 8.15 4.25 9.73
CA ILE A 75 7.03 3.95 8.86
C ILE A 75 7.23 2.55 8.32
N ASP A 76 6.39 1.64 8.78
CA ASP A 76 6.35 0.25 8.35
C ASP A 76 5.20 0.05 7.37
N ASN A 77 5.59 -0.18 6.11
CA ASN A 77 4.68 -0.43 5.01
C ASN A 77 4.69 -1.90 4.57
N GLU A 78 5.01 -2.79 5.52
CA GLU A 78 4.67 -4.19 5.39
C GLU A 78 3.16 -4.34 5.31
N ASP A 79 2.72 -5.13 4.33
CA ASP A 79 1.34 -5.48 4.12
C ASP A 79 0.87 -6.58 5.09
N SER A 80 1.42 -6.62 6.31
CA SER A 80 1.05 -7.59 7.35
C SER A 80 1.40 -7.14 8.77
N PHE A 81 0.50 -7.39 9.72
CA PHE A 81 0.82 -7.36 11.15
C PHE A 81 1.84 -8.44 11.55
N ALA A 82 1.91 -9.57 10.82
CA ALA A 82 2.85 -10.65 11.14
C ALA A 82 4.31 -10.27 10.88
N PHE A 83 4.54 -9.34 9.95
CA PHE A 83 5.87 -8.86 9.59
C PHE A 83 6.31 -7.61 10.35
N LEU A 84 5.62 -7.23 11.45
CA LEU A 84 6.06 -6.16 12.34
C LEU A 84 7.57 -6.24 12.60
N SER A 85 8.28 -5.14 12.34
CA SER A 85 9.72 -5.08 12.53
C SER A 85 10.11 -5.02 14.00
N GLU A 86 11.12 -5.80 14.36
CA GLU A 86 11.77 -5.74 15.68
C GLU A 86 12.37 -4.35 15.98
N LEU A 87 12.58 -3.54 14.94
CA LEU A 87 13.09 -2.18 15.06
C LEU A 87 12.13 -1.21 15.76
N ILE A 88 10.89 -1.64 16.07
CA ILE A 88 9.95 -0.91 16.92
C ILE A 88 10.58 -0.46 18.25
N VAL A 89 11.53 -1.24 18.79
CA VAL A 89 12.26 -0.89 20.03
C VAL A 89 13.07 0.40 19.91
N HIS A 90 13.44 0.80 18.68
CA HIS A 90 14.23 1.99 18.41
C HIS A 90 13.39 3.22 18.06
N ALA A 91 12.09 3.05 17.84
CA ALA A 91 11.15 4.13 17.55
C ALA A 91 10.54 4.70 18.82
N ASP A 92 10.18 5.99 18.75
CA ASP A 92 9.26 6.62 19.70
C ASP A 92 7.81 6.45 19.22
N VAL A 93 7.59 6.52 17.89
CA VAL A 93 6.30 6.28 17.23
C VAL A 93 6.48 5.34 16.05
N TYR A 94 5.62 4.34 15.92
CA TYR A 94 5.70 3.31 14.87
C TYR A 94 4.41 3.27 14.05
N PHE A 95 4.46 3.75 12.82
CA PHE A 95 3.30 3.74 11.91
C PHE A 95 3.27 2.41 11.16
N CYS A 96 2.19 1.64 11.29
CA CYS A 96 2.07 0.30 10.71
C CYS A 96 0.92 0.24 9.70
N ALA A 97 1.23 -0.06 8.43
CA ALA A 97 0.22 -0.28 7.39
C ALA A 97 -0.59 -1.56 7.64
N GLY A 98 0.09 -2.60 8.14
CA GLY A 98 -0.53 -3.87 8.54
C GLY A 98 -1.24 -3.86 9.89
N TYR A 99 -1.71 -2.71 10.40
CA TYR A 99 -2.28 -2.64 11.76
C TYR A 99 -3.51 -3.54 11.93
N ASN A 100 -3.58 -4.32 13.01
CA ASN A 100 -4.77 -5.07 13.42
C ASN A 100 -4.96 -4.97 14.94
N SER A 101 -6.17 -4.63 15.39
CA SER A 101 -6.47 -4.42 16.82
C SER A 101 -6.39 -5.68 17.67
N ASN A 102 -6.69 -6.87 17.12
CA ASN A 102 -6.48 -8.12 17.83
C ASN A 102 -4.99 -8.27 18.21
N VAL A 103 -4.08 -8.01 17.28
CA VAL A 103 -2.63 -8.14 17.52
C VAL A 103 -2.12 -7.03 18.43
N PHE A 104 -2.33 -5.75 18.07
CA PHE A 104 -1.66 -4.64 18.75
C PHE A 104 -2.36 -4.13 20.01
N GLN A 105 -3.66 -4.40 20.18
CA GLN A 105 -4.41 -3.97 21.36
C GLN A 105 -4.79 -5.16 22.25
N GLN A 106 -5.38 -6.20 21.65
CA GLN A 106 -5.84 -7.38 22.40
C GLN A 106 -4.74 -8.41 22.64
N LYS A 107 -3.59 -8.26 21.95
CA LYS A 107 -2.42 -9.14 22.06
C LYS A 107 -2.77 -10.61 21.78
N SER A 108 -3.62 -10.82 20.78
CA SER A 108 -4.11 -12.12 20.38
C SER A 108 -3.94 -12.35 18.89
N LEU A 109 -4.04 -13.61 18.48
CA LEU A 109 -4.17 -13.93 17.06
C LEU A 109 -5.45 -13.30 16.50
N PRO A 110 -5.44 -12.82 15.25
CA PRO A 110 -6.63 -12.34 14.57
C PRO A 110 -7.53 -13.51 14.18
N LYS A 111 -8.80 -13.20 13.92
CA LYS A 111 -9.70 -14.15 13.25
C LYS A 111 -9.35 -14.21 11.76
N PHE A 112 -8.79 -15.33 11.31
CA PHE A 112 -8.51 -15.62 9.90
C PHE A 112 -9.80 -15.81 9.07
N TYR A 113 -9.68 -15.87 7.75
CA TYR A 113 -10.82 -16.08 6.87
C TYR A 113 -11.41 -17.48 7.02
N ILE A 114 -12.72 -17.61 6.78
CA ILE A 114 -13.43 -18.89 6.87
C ILE A 114 -12.88 -19.92 5.87
N TRP A 115 -12.40 -19.44 4.72
CA TRP A 115 -11.83 -20.27 3.67
C TRP A 115 -10.37 -20.67 3.90
N GLN A 116 -9.71 -20.09 4.90
CA GLN A 116 -8.35 -20.48 5.29
C GLN A 116 -8.40 -21.66 6.25
N ASN A 117 -7.71 -22.74 5.91
CA ASN A 117 -7.56 -23.89 6.80
C ASN A 117 -6.36 -23.70 7.74
N GLN A 118 -6.14 -24.66 8.65
CA GLN A 118 -5.04 -24.60 9.62
C GLN A 118 -3.65 -24.64 8.96
N GLU A 119 -3.49 -25.36 7.85
CA GLU A 119 -2.22 -25.46 7.13
C GLU A 119 -1.86 -24.13 6.44
N ASP A 120 -2.87 -23.42 5.90
CA ASP A 120 -2.72 -22.12 5.25
C ASP A 120 -2.13 -21.07 6.21
N VAL A 121 -2.50 -21.13 7.49
CA VAL A 121 -2.15 -20.10 8.50
C VAL A 121 -1.16 -20.58 9.55
N ALA A 122 -0.67 -21.82 9.46
CA ALA A 122 0.21 -22.42 10.47
C ALA A 122 1.49 -21.59 10.67
N TRP A 123 2.14 -21.19 9.57
CA TRP A 123 3.36 -20.40 9.61
C TRP A 123 3.16 -19.04 10.30
N TYR A 124 2.07 -18.34 9.96
CA TYR A 124 1.74 -17.05 10.58
C TYR A 124 1.35 -17.19 12.05
N THR A 125 0.66 -18.27 12.40
CA THR A 125 0.27 -18.57 13.77
C THR A 125 1.51 -18.77 14.65
N ASP A 126 2.48 -19.57 14.20
CA ASP A 126 3.76 -19.76 14.90
C ASP A 126 4.53 -18.43 15.04
N LEU A 127 4.63 -17.66 13.96
CA LEU A 127 5.33 -16.37 13.97
C LEU A 127 4.70 -15.38 14.96
N LEU A 128 3.37 -15.21 14.93
CA LEU A 128 2.66 -14.29 15.80
C LEU A 128 2.69 -14.72 17.26
N SER A 129 2.63 -16.04 17.52
CA SER A 129 2.70 -16.59 18.88
C SER A 129 4.03 -16.29 19.57
N LYS A 130 5.11 -16.02 18.80
CA LYS A 130 6.41 -15.58 19.30
C LYS A 130 6.48 -14.05 19.39
N LYS A 131 6.14 -13.36 18.29
CA LYS A 131 6.28 -11.89 18.19
C LYS A 131 5.40 -11.11 19.16
N ILE A 132 4.19 -11.58 19.45
CA ILE A 132 3.28 -10.87 20.36
C ILE A 132 3.91 -10.78 21.76
N PRO A 133 4.30 -11.88 22.42
CA PRO A 133 5.02 -11.82 23.69
C PRO A 133 6.33 -11.01 23.64
N ASP A 134 7.12 -11.14 22.57
CA ASP A 134 8.44 -10.50 22.49
C ASP A 134 8.36 -8.97 22.43
N PHE A 135 7.28 -8.42 21.84
CA PHE A 135 7.16 -6.99 21.57
C PHE A 135 5.91 -6.33 22.17
N GLU A 136 5.07 -7.04 22.93
CA GLU A 136 3.82 -6.48 23.47
C GLU A 136 4.04 -5.21 24.31
N ASN A 137 5.18 -5.09 25.00
CA ASN A 137 5.54 -3.92 25.78
C ASN A 137 5.89 -2.69 24.90
N GLN A 138 6.03 -2.85 23.58
CA GLN A 138 6.26 -1.78 22.62
C GLN A 138 4.98 -1.36 21.89
N PHE A 139 3.88 -2.13 21.97
CA PHE A 139 2.69 -1.91 21.13
C PHE A 139 2.00 -0.57 21.38
N TYR A 140 2.22 0.08 22.53
CA TYR A 140 1.73 1.44 22.81
C TYR A 140 2.27 2.49 21.82
N LYS A 141 3.41 2.22 21.17
CA LYS A 141 4.02 3.09 20.16
C LYS A 141 3.34 2.98 18.79
N VAL A 142 2.57 1.91 18.57
CA VAL A 142 2.05 1.57 17.25
C VAL A 142 0.84 2.44 16.92
N LYS A 143 0.92 3.11 15.78
CA LYS A 143 -0.15 3.89 15.17
C LYS A 143 -0.62 3.20 13.90
N ARG A 144 -1.93 3.21 13.66
CA ARG A 144 -2.51 2.85 12.37
C ARG A 144 -1.89 3.74 11.29
N PHE A 145 -1.64 3.19 10.11
CA PHE A 145 -1.11 3.96 8.99
C PHE A 145 -1.95 3.78 7.74
N ILE A 146 -1.53 4.43 6.66
CA ILE A 146 -2.14 4.15 5.37
C ILE A 146 -1.64 2.82 4.78
N PRO A 147 -2.52 2.17 4.04
CA PRO A 147 -2.23 1.20 2.99
C PRO A 147 -1.14 1.64 2.00
N ILE A 148 -0.60 0.67 1.25
CA ILE A 148 0.33 0.93 0.14
C ILE A 148 -0.33 1.83 -0.91
N GLY A 149 0.25 3.00 -1.18
CA GLY A 149 -0.25 3.96 -2.15
C GLY A 149 -0.05 3.52 -3.63
N PRO A 150 -0.71 4.20 -4.58
CA PRO A 150 -0.43 4.00 -6.01
C PRO A 150 1.02 4.34 -6.38
N ASN A 151 1.56 3.68 -7.41
CA ASN A 151 2.93 3.94 -7.86
C ASN A 151 3.08 5.36 -8.46
N LEU A 152 3.99 6.15 -7.89
CA LEU A 152 4.30 7.51 -8.29
C LEU A 152 5.48 7.64 -9.25
N TRP A 153 6.24 6.57 -9.49
CA TRP A 153 7.36 6.59 -10.42
C TRP A 153 6.87 6.63 -11.86
N LYS A 154 7.56 7.45 -12.66
CA LYS A 154 7.40 7.55 -14.10
C LYS A 154 8.74 7.97 -14.70
N HIS A 155 9.09 7.41 -15.85
CA HIS A 155 10.23 7.91 -16.61
C HIS A 155 9.89 9.29 -17.17
N LEU A 156 10.60 10.32 -16.69
CA LEU A 156 10.60 11.64 -17.33
C LEU A 156 11.79 11.72 -18.29
N PRO A 157 11.60 12.27 -19.51
CA PRO A 157 12.72 12.51 -20.40
C PRO A 157 13.61 13.61 -19.80
N ILE A 158 14.75 13.21 -19.25
CA ILE A 158 15.78 14.12 -18.72
C ILE A 158 16.92 14.14 -19.74
N SER A 159 17.34 15.34 -20.16
CA SER A 159 18.48 15.47 -21.07
C SER A 159 19.77 14.98 -20.42
N LYS A 160 20.70 14.44 -21.22
CA LYS A 160 22.00 13.94 -20.72
C LYS A 160 22.75 14.99 -19.90
N THR A 161 22.73 16.24 -20.35
CA THR A 161 23.37 17.37 -19.64
C THR A 161 22.73 17.62 -18.28
N ARG A 162 21.39 17.62 -18.19
CA ARG A 162 20.69 17.80 -16.91
C ARG A 162 20.99 16.63 -15.97
N GLN A 163 21.01 15.40 -16.47
CA GLN A 163 21.38 14.23 -15.66
C GLN A 163 22.82 14.33 -15.13
N LEU A 164 23.76 14.79 -15.96
CA LEU A 164 25.14 15.02 -15.55
C LEU A 164 25.23 16.06 -14.42
N CYS A 165 24.55 17.20 -14.56
CA CYS A 165 24.50 18.23 -13.50
C CYS A 165 23.92 17.68 -12.20
N LEU A 166 22.82 16.92 -12.26
CA LEU A 166 22.21 16.29 -11.09
C LEU A 166 23.16 15.30 -10.42
N ASN A 167 23.89 14.51 -11.20
CA ASN A 167 24.88 13.56 -10.67
C ASN A 167 26.04 14.29 -9.98
N ILE A 168 26.52 15.39 -10.56
CA ILE A 168 27.57 16.23 -9.95
C ILE A 168 27.06 16.86 -8.66
N GLU A 169 25.87 17.48 -8.68
CA GLU A 169 25.26 18.08 -7.48
C GLU A 169 25.09 17.03 -6.38
N HIS A 170 24.61 15.83 -6.71
CA HIS A 170 24.47 14.73 -5.74
C HIS A 170 25.81 14.34 -5.13
N ARG A 171 26.87 14.16 -5.94
CA ARG A 171 28.22 13.81 -5.44
C ARG A 171 28.80 14.90 -4.54
N LEU A 172 28.66 16.17 -4.92
CA LEU A 172 29.13 17.30 -4.13
C LEU A 172 28.40 17.39 -2.79
N ARG A 173 27.06 17.33 -2.80
CA ARG A 173 26.25 17.34 -1.56
C ARG A 173 26.63 16.20 -0.64
N LYS A 174 26.78 14.98 -1.18
CA LYS A 174 27.18 13.80 -0.42
C LYS A 174 28.56 13.99 0.22
N SER A 175 29.53 14.50 -0.53
CA SER A 175 30.87 14.81 -0.04
C SER A 175 30.87 15.89 1.05
N LEU A 176 29.99 16.88 0.94
CA LEU A 176 29.81 17.95 1.92
C LEU A 176 28.90 17.57 3.09
N GLY A 177 28.35 16.35 3.10
CA GLY A 177 27.41 15.88 4.12
C GLY A 177 26.10 16.68 4.17
N LEU A 178 25.69 17.29 3.06
CA LEU A 178 24.45 18.06 2.93
C LEU A 178 23.25 17.14 2.63
N SER A 179 22.05 17.66 2.89
CA SER A 179 20.80 16.94 2.56
C SER A 179 20.66 16.69 1.06
N ASN A 180 20.06 15.54 0.72
CA ASN A 180 19.71 15.13 -0.62
C ASN A 180 18.68 16.10 -1.24
N GLN A 181 18.84 16.37 -2.54
CA GLN A 181 17.90 17.20 -3.29
C GLN A 181 16.78 16.32 -3.85
N TYR A 182 15.55 16.58 -3.41
CA TYR A 182 14.38 15.81 -3.85
C TYR A 182 13.55 16.51 -4.94
N ARG A 183 13.95 17.69 -5.42
CA ARG A 183 13.15 18.49 -6.37
C ARG A 183 12.79 17.73 -7.65
N ILE A 184 13.72 16.96 -8.21
CA ILE A 184 13.46 16.17 -9.42
C ILE A 184 12.46 15.04 -9.14
N VAL A 185 12.62 14.35 -8.02
CA VAL A 185 11.68 13.31 -7.58
C VAL A 185 10.29 13.90 -7.35
N HIS A 186 10.22 15.08 -6.74
CA HIS A 186 8.98 15.85 -6.58
C HIS A 186 8.31 16.15 -7.92
N GLU A 187 9.08 16.57 -8.94
CA GLU A 187 8.57 16.80 -10.30
C GLU A 187 8.02 15.50 -10.93
N VAL A 188 8.70 14.36 -10.74
CA VAL A 188 8.24 13.03 -11.18
C VAL A 188 6.91 12.67 -10.53
N PHE A 189 6.85 12.72 -9.19
CA PHE A 189 5.65 12.38 -8.42
C PHE A 189 4.48 13.27 -8.79
N ARG A 190 4.70 14.59 -8.93
CA ARG A 190 3.66 15.53 -9.32
C ARG A 190 3.15 15.28 -10.75
N SER A 191 4.03 14.93 -11.68
CA SER A 191 3.66 14.58 -13.04
C SER A 191 2.79 13.31 -13.06
N ARG A 192 3.22 12.27 -12.34
CA ARG A 192 2.48 11.02 -12.23
C ARG A 192 1.15 11.18 -11.49
N TYR A 193 1.11 11.95 -10.41
CA TYR A 193 -0.12 12.26 -9.69
C TYR A 193 -1.15 12.98 -10.58
N LYS A 194 -0.71 13.88 -11.47
CA LYS A 194 -1.60 14.46 -12.50
C LYS A 194 -2.14 13.43 -13.48
N ASP A 195 -1.35 12.44 -13.87
CA ASP A 195 -1.82 11.35 -14.73
C ASP A 195 -2.85 10.47 -14.00
N LEU A 196 -2.60 10.16 -12.72
CA LEU A 196 -3.56 9.46 -11.87
C LEU A 196 -4.87 10.25 -11.76
N LEU A 197 -4.83 11.55 -11.50
CA LEU A 197 -6.03 12.40 -11.42
C LEU A 197 -6.89 12.34 -12.69
N LYS A 198 -6.31 12.14 -13.88
CA LYS A 198 -7.10 11.96 -15.12
C LYS A 198 -7.95 10.69 -15.10
N LEU A 199 -7.53 9.65 -14.37
CA LEU A 199 -8.28 8.39 -14.24
C LEU A 199 -9.63 8.59 -13.54
N ARG A 200 -9.73 9.58 -12.65
CA ARG A 200 -10.99 9.95 -11.98
C ARG A 200 -12.10 10.36 -12.94
N ASN A 201 -11.76 10.78 -14.15
CA ASN A 201 -12.72 11.25 -15.16
C ASN A 201 -13.05 10.18 -16.22
N GLN A 202 -12.55 8.95 -16.08
CA GLN A 202 -12.91 7.87 -17.01
C GLN A 202 -14.39 7.52 -16.90
N GLN A 203 -15.00 7.19 -18.03
CA GLN A 203 -16.39 6.73 -18.12
C GLN A 203 -16.47 5.20 -18.00
N LEU A 204 -17.62 4.72 -17.53
CA LEU A 204 -17.93 3.30 -17.43
C LEU A 204 -17.88 2.63 -18.81
N SER A 205 -17.09 1.58 -18.96
CA SER A 205 -16.96 0.81 -20.21
C SER A 205 -16.93 -0.70 -20.00
N PHE A 206 -16.44 -1.14 -18.84
CA PHE A 206 -16.30 -2.55 -18.47
C PHE A 206 -17.07 -2.84 -17.19
N ASP A 207 -17.48 -4.08 -16.99
CA ASP A 207 -17.99 -4.50 -15.69
C ASP A 207 -16.82 -4.69 -14.72
N ILE A 208 -15.78 -5.43 -15.14
CA ILE A 208 -14.59 -5.71 -14.32
C ILE A 208 -13.35 -5.74 -15.21
N THR A 209 -12.27 -5.12 -14.72
CA THR A 209 -10.92 -5.36 -15.21
C THR A 209 -10.03 -5.79 -14.05
N LEU A 210 -9.41 -6.97 -14.15
CA LEU A 210 -8.51 -7.51 -13.12
C LEU A 210 -7.25 -8.10 -13.74
N SER A 211 -6.08 -7.56 -13.37
CA SER A 211 -4.79 -8.18 -13.66
C SER A 211 -4.18 -8.61 -12.33
N ASP A 212 -3.99 -9.92 -12.18
CA ASP A 212 -3.57 -10.52 -10.93
C ASP A 212 -2.50 -11.60 -11.13
N THR A 213 -1.89 -12.00 -10.03
CA THR A 213 -0.91 -13.08 -9.93
C THR A 213 -1.38 -14.11 -8.94
N SER A 214 -0.99 -15.38 -9.09
CA SER A 214 -1.26 -16.44 -8.11
C SER A 214 -0.58 -16.21 -6.76
N TRP A 215 0.25 -15.18 -6.63
CA TRP A 215 1.01 -14.86 -5.43
C TRP A 215 0.10 -14.54 -4.25
N GLY A 216 0.18 -15.35 -3.19
CA GLY A 216 -0.63 -15.20 -1.99
C GLY A 216 -2.05 -15.74 -2.14
N TRP A 217 -2.28 -16.91 -1.56
CA TRP A 217 -3.57 -17.63 -1.55
C TRP A 217 -4.04 -18.03 -2.97
N PRO A 218 -3.21 -18.75 -3.73
CA PRO A 218 -3.47 -19.08 -5.15
C PRO A 218 -4.83 -19.75 -5.39
N ASN A 219 -5.28 -20.67 -4.54
CA ASN A 219 -6.58 -21.32 -4.68
C ASN A 219 -7.74 -20.33 -4.68
N HIS A 220 -7.68 -19.34 -3.78
CA HIS A 220 -8.71 -18.30 -3.68
C HIS A 220 -8.73 -17.41 -4.93
N ARG A 221 -7.55 -17.07 -5.47
CA ARG A 221 -7.43 -16.31 -6.72
C ARG A 221 -7.94 -17.11 -7.93
N ILE A 222 -7.63 -18.39 -8.01
CA ILE A 222 -8.14 -19.28 -9.05
C ILE A 222 -9.68 -19.30 -9.02
N LYS A 223 -10.29 -19.46 -7.83
CA LYS A 223 -11.75 -19.43 -7.66
C LYS A 223 -12.35 -18.11 -8.13
N LEU A 224 -11.76 -16.97 -7.78
CA LEU A 224 -12.18 -15.66 -8.30
C LEU A 224 -12.15 -15.63 -9.83
N HIS A 225 -11.04 -16.02 -10.46
CA HIS A 225 -10.92 -15.99 -11.92
C HIS A 225 -11.84 -16.99 -12.63
N GLN A 226 -12.13 -18.14 -12.02
CA GLN A 226 -13.15 -19.07 -12.52
C GLN A 226 -14.55 -18.45 -12.46
N GLN A 227 -14.88 -17.72 -11.39
CA GLN A 227 -16.14 -17.02 -11.27
C GLN A 227 -16.25 -15.88 -12.30
N LEU A 228 -15.18 -15.12 -12.51
CA LEU A 228 -15.12 -14.10 -13.57
C LEU A 228 -15.34 -14.71 -14.96
N LYS A 229 -14.81 -15.91 -15.24
CA LYS A 229 -15.06 -16.63 -16.49
C LYS A 229 -16.53 -17.00 -16.66
N LYS A 230 -17.17 -17.53 -15.61
CA LYS A 230 -18.60 -17.85 -15.64
C LYS A 230 -19.46 -16.61 -15.89
N LEU A 231 -19.13 -15.48 -15.27
CA LEU A 231 -19.82 -14.21 -15.49
C LEU A 231 -19.61 -13.68 -16.91
N SER A 232 -18.39 -13.78 -17.45
CA SER A 232 -18.13 -13.39 -18.83
C SER A 232 -18.99 -14.19 -19.83
N GLN A 233 -19.16 -15.49 -19.59
CA GLN A 233 -20.05 -16.35 -20.39
C GLN A 233 -21.54 -15.97 -20.27
N LYS A 234 -21.95 -15.31 -19.18
CA LYS A 234 -23.30 -14.76 -19.00
C LYS A 234 -23.49 -13.38 -19.64
N GLY A 235 -22.48 -12.85 -20.34
CA GLY A 235 -22.57 -11.59 -21.08
C GLY A 235 -22.01 -10.36 -20.37
N PHE A 236 -21.41 -10.50 -19.18
CA PHE A 236 -20.72 -9.40 -18.51
C PHE A 236 -19.42 -9.01 -19.24
N LYS A 237 -19.13 -7.71 -19.32
CA LYS A 237 -17.93 -7.16 -19.98
C LYS A 237 -16.72 -7.26 -19.06
N ILE A 238 -16.10 -8.43 -19.01
CA ILE A 238 -14.98 -8.74 -18.12
C ILE A 238 -13.69 -8.88 -18.90
N ASN A 239 -12.63 -8.20 -18.43
CA ASN A 239 -11.25 -8.43 -18.85
C ASN A 239 -10.45 -8.89 -17.65
N SER A 240 -9.81 -10.05 -17.73
CA SER A 240 -9.14 -10.66 -16.60
C SER A 240 -7.91 -11.46 -17.00
N GLU A 241 -6.85 -11.37 -16.22
CA GLU A 241 -5.63 -12.15 -16.41
C GLU A 241 -5.09 -12.60 -15.04
N LEU A 242 -4.89 -13.91 -14.87
CA LEU A 242 -4.18 -14.49 -13.73
C LEU A 242 -2.87 -15.11 -14.21
N LYS A 243 -1.74 -14.57 -13.73
CA LYS A 243 -0.40 -15.10 -14.02
C LYS A 243 0.08 -16.00 -12.91
N LEU A 244 0.78 -17.07 -13.26
CA LEU A 244 1.48 -17.88 -12.27
C LEU A 244 2.70 -17.12 -11.77
N THR A 245 2.93 -17.19 -10.46
CA THR A 245 4.16 -16.75 -9.80
C THR A 245 4.81 -17.93 -9.10
N GLU A 246 6.08 -17.79 -8.76
CA GLU A 246 6.80 -18.79 -7.98
C GLU A 246 6.07 -19.05 -6.65
N PRO A 247 5.91 -20.32 -6.25
CA PRO A 247 5.27 -20.68 -4.99
C PRO A 247 6.12 -20.24 -3.79
N SER A 248 5.46 -19.97 -2.67
CA SER A 248 6.05 -19.59 -1.39
C SER A 248 5.69 -20.58 -0.29
N VAL A 249 6.59 -20.72 0.69
CA VAL A 249 6.33 -21.48 1.91
C VAL A 249 5.23 -20.79 2.75
N CYS A 250 5.17 -19.45 2.72
CA CYS A 250 4.37 -18.68 3.66
C CYS A 250 2.85 -18.79 3.43
N ASP A 251 2.39 -19.01 2.19
CA ASP A 251 0.98 -19.24 1.84
C ASP A 251 0.67 -20.70 1.48
N ASN A 252 1.57 -21.62 1.85
CA ASN A 252 1.45 -23.05 1.54
C ASN A 252 1.33 -23.37 0.03
N SER A 253 1.65 -22.42 -0.86
CA SER A 253 1.44 -22.61 -2.30
C SER A 253 2.36 -23.64 -2.93
N ILE A 254 3.46 -24.01 -2.24
CA ILE A 254 4.34 -25.13 -2.62
C ILE A 254 3.57 -26.45 -2.67
N SER A 255 2.56 -26.65 -1.82
CA SER A 255 1.79 -27.91 -1.76
C SER A 255 0.87 -28.13 -2.97
N LEU A 256 0.59 -27.07 -3.74
CA LEU A 256 -0.47 -27.10 -4.76
C LEU A 256 -0.05 -27.66 -6.12
N ASN A 257 1.26 -27.86 -6.36
CA ASN A 257 1.81 -28.43 -7.59
C ASN A 257 1.16 -27.86 -8.88
N LEU A 258 1.01 -26.54 -8.96
CA LEU A 258 0.38 -25.87 -10.11
C LEU A 258 1.29 -25.95 -11.34
N ASN A 259 0.77 -26.47 -12.46
CA ASN A 259 1.53 -26.59 -13.71
C ASN A 259 1.61 -25.24 -14.46
N PRO A 260 2.81 -24.64 -14.65
CA PRO A 260 2.99 -23.37 -15.37
C PRO A 260 2.48 -23.36 -16.80
N GLU A 261 2.59 -24.48 -17.52
CA GLU A 261 2.25 -24.56 -18.94
C GLU A 261 0.75 -24.39 -19.20
N ASN A 262 -0.09 -24.69 -18.20
CA ASN A 262 -1.54 -24.72 -18.31
C ASN A 262 -2.25 -23.72 -17.39
N PHE A 263 -1.51 -22.87 -16.67
CA PHE A 263 -2.08 -22.06 -15.59
C PHE A 263 -2.75 -20.77 -16.06
N SER A 264 -2.24 -20.11 -17.10
CA SER A 264 -2.65 -18.74 -17.44
C SER A 264 -4.15 -18.66 -17.71
N MET A 265 -4.89 -18.01 -16.80
CA MET A 265 -6.32 -17.77 -16.97
C MET A 265 -6.53 -16.38 -17.58
N LYS A 266 -6.99 -16.31 -18.83
CA LYS A 266 -7.21 -15.06 -19.54
C LYS A 266 -8.63 -14.95 -20.08
N ILE A 267 -9.23 -13.79 -19.88
CA ILE A 267 -10.54 -13.37 -20.40
C ILE A 267 -10.32 -12.00 -21.05
N GLY A 268 -10.50 -11.89 -22.37
CA GLY A 268 -10.28 -10.63 -23.08
C GLY A 268 -8.82 -10.16 -23.07
N GLU A 269 -8.59 -8.88 -23.37
CA GLU A 269 -7.27 -8.27 -23.50
C GLU A 269 -7.13 -7.05 -22.57
N ILE A 270 -5.97 -6.89 -21.93
CA ILE A 270 -5.66 -5.76 -21.04
C ILE A 270 -4.52 -4.93 -21.65
N LYS A 271 -4.81 -3.72 -22.17
CA LYS A 271 -3.81 -2.85 -22.84
C LYS A 271 -3.29 -1.70 -21.99
N ASN A 272 -4.13 -1.17 -21.10
CA ASN A 272 -3.78 -0.11 -20.16
C ASN A 272 -4.56 -0.34 -18.87
N TYR A 273 -3.96 -1.15 -17.98
CA TYR A 273 -4.68 -1.69 -16.84
C TYR A 273 -5.33 -0.61 -15.96
N GLU A 274 -4.62 0.47 -15.63
CA GLU A 274 -5.16 1.52 -14.76
C GLU A 274 -6.35 2.25 -15.39
N GLN A 275 -6.28 2.51 -16.71
CA GLN A 275 -7.38 3.14 -17.43
C GLN A 275 -8.60 2.20 -17.53
N MET A 276 -8.37 0.93 -17.84
CA MET A 276 -9.45 -0.07 -17.92
C MET A 276 -10.09 -0.33 -16.55
N LEU A 277 -9.29 -0.40 -15.47
CA LEU A 277 -9.79 -0.44 -14.10
C LEU A 277 -10.62 0.81 -13.80
N ALA A 278 -10.14 1.99 -14.18
CA ALA A 278 -10.87 3.23 -13.94
C ALA A 278 -12.21 3.36 -14.69
N SER A 279 -12.34 2.61 -15.77
CA SER A 279 -13.57 2.41 -16.56
C SER A 279 -14.38 1.18 -16.14
N SER A 280 -14.00 0.48 -15.07
CA SER A 280 -14.74 -0.69 -14.58
C SER A 280 -15.89 -0.28 -13.66
N LYS A 281 -17.00 -1.02 -13.73
CA LYS A 281 -18.15 -0.87 -12.83
C LYS A 281 -17.74 -1.11 -11.39
N ILE A 282 -16.88 -2.11 -11.16
CA ILE A 282 -16.43 -2.50 -9.83
C ILE A 282 -14.99 -2.99 -9.88
N GLY A 283 -14.20 -2.64 -8.86
CA GLY A 283 -12.92 -3.28 -8.58
C GLY A 283 -13.14 -4.53 -7.74
N VAL A 284 -12.53 -5.66 -8.11
CA VAL A 284 -12.63 -6.90 -7.34
C VAL A 284 -11.24 -7.36 -6.97
N PHE A 285 -10.96 -7.45 -5.67
CA PHE A 285 -9.62 -7.75 -5.18
C PHE A 285 -9.69 -8.81 -4.08
N THR A 286 -9.09 -9.96 -4.35
CA THR A 286 -8.69 -10.90 -3.31
C THR A 286 -7.74 -10.22 -2.32
N CYS A 287 -7.76 -10.69 -1.07
CA CYS A 287 -6.84 -10.23 -0.05
C CYS A 287 -5.38 -10.29 -0.53
N GLY A 288 -4.55 -9.39 0.00
CA GLY A 288 -3.11 -9.43 -0.23
C GLY A 288 -2.48 -10.71 0.32
N PHE A 289 -1.27 -11.01 -0.13
CA PHE A 289 -0.49 -12.18 0.29
C PHE A 289 -0.37 -12.28 1.81
N HIS A 290 -0.20 -11.15 2.51
CA HIS A 290 -0.12 -11.13 3.96
C HIS A 290 -1.30 -10.43 4.64
N TRP A 291 -2.48 -10.51 4.02
CA TRP A 291 -3.74 -9.87 4.41
C TRP A 291 -3.79 -8.34 4.30
N GLY A 292 -2.68 -7.69 3.93
CA GLY A 292 -2.64 -6.25 3.75
C GLY A 292 -3.23 -5.76 2.45
N TRP A 293 -3.33 -4.45 2.37
CA TRP A 293 -3.90 -3.76 1.24
C TRP A 293 -2.91 -3.71 0.09
N ARG A 294 -3.38 -4.12 -1.08
CA ARG A 294 -2.62 -4.04 -2.31
C ARG A 294 -2.65 -2.61 -2.85
N ASN A 295 -1.58 -2.18 -3.51
CA ASN A 295 -1.52 -0.88 -4.19
C ASN A 295 -2.71 -0.64 -5.14
N ILE A 296 -3.21 -1.70 -5.77
CA ILE A 296 -4.33 -1.64 -6.70
C ILE A 296 -5.66 -1.37 -6.03
N PHE A 297 -5.83 -1.82 -4.78
CA PHE A 297 -7.00 -1.49 -3.98
C PHE A 297 -7.00 0.01 -3.66
N THR A 298 -5.87 0.55 -3.20
CA THR A 298 -5.73 2.00 -2.98
C THR A 298 -5.93 2.80 -4.27
N LEU A 299 -5.49 2.29 -5.43
CA LEU A 299 -5.75 2.93 -6.73
C LEU A 299 -7.24 2.93 -7.08
N ALA A 300 -7.98 1.85 -6.82
CA ALA A 300 -9.43 1.81 -7.03
C ALA A 300 -10.15 2.86 -6.16
N LEU A 301 -9.77 2.96 -4.88
CA LEU A 301 -10.30 4.00 -3.99
C LEU A 301 -9.93 5.41 -4.48
N PHE A 302 -8.70 5.60 -4.99
CA PHE A 302 -8.27 6.88 -5.57
C PHE A 302 -9.11 7.28 -6.78
N ILE A 303 -9.42 6.32 -7.67
CA ILE A 303 -10.27 6.54 -8.84
C ILE A 303 -11.73 6.79 -8.41
N GLY A 304 -12.15 6.16 -7.31
CA GLY A 304 -13.48 6.27 -6.73
C GLY A 304 -14.43 5.12 -7.09
N ILE A 305 -14.00 4.13 -7.88
CA ILE A 305 -14.90 3.02 -8.20
C ILE A 305 -15.25 2.23 -6.93
N PRO A 306 -16.45 1.64 -6.83
CA PRO A 306 -16.75 0.73 -5.73
C PRO A 306 -15.86 -0.50 -5.79
N VAL A 307 -15.68 -1.15 -4.64
CA VAL A 307 -14.82 -2.34 -4.50
C VAL A 307 -15.56 -3.49 -3.85
N ILE A 308 -15.33 -4.72 -4.33
CA ILE A 308 -15.55 -5.95 -3.58
C ILE A 308 -14.19 -6.53 -3.20
N THR A 309 -14.06 -6.93 -1.94
CA THR A 309 -12.85 -7.57 -1.44
C THR A 309 -13.16 -8.56 -0.34
N ASP A 310 -12.19 -9.37 0.04
CA ASP A 310 -12.29 -10.15 1.28
C ASP A 310 -12.44 -9.22 2.49
N ARG A 311 -12.96 -9.71 3.62
CA ARG A 311 -13.00 -8.91 4.86
C ARG A 311 -11.63 -8.29 5.18
N LEU A 312 -11.57 -6.99 5.42
CA LEU A 312 -10.29 -6.34 5.70
C LEU A 312 -9.77 -6.75 7.09
N LEU A 313 -8.61 -7.38 7.14
CA LEU A 313 -7.93 -7.68 8.42
C LEU A 313 -7.08 -6.51 8.92
N THR A 314 -6.64 -5.62 8.02
CA THR A 314 -5.82 -4.46 8.40
C THR A 314 -6.66 -3.19 8.49
N GLU A 315 -6.49 -2.46 9.57
CA GLU A 315 -7.26 -1.27 9.94
C GLU A 315 -6.51 0.01 9.57
N PRO A 316 -7.04 0.81 8.63
CA PRO A 316 -6.47 2.12 8.32
C PRO A 316 -6.76 3.10 9.46
N TYR A 317 -6.07 4.26 9.44
CA TYR A 317 -6.28 5.29 10.47
C TYR A 317 -7.62 6.05 10.36
N PHE A 318 -8.36 5.84 9.27
CA PHE A 318 -9.66 6.47 8.99
C PHE A 318 -10.78 5.43 8.97
N ASP A 319 -12.03 5.88 9.03
CA ASP A 319 -13.18 4.99 8.94
C ASP A 319 -13.40 4.55 7.48
N ILE A 320 -13.20 3.26 7.22
CA ILE A 320 -13.31 2.66 5.88
C ILE A 320 -14.73 2.69 5.32
N ASN A 321 -15.74 2.83 6.18
CA ASN A 321 -17.15 2.92 5.76
C ASN A 321 -17.49 4.21 5.02
N ASN A 322 -16.57 5.19 4.99
CA ASN A 322 -16.69 6.35 4.10
C ASN A 322 -16.52 6.00 2.62
N PHE A 323 -16.10 4.77 2.31
CA PHE A 323 -15.99 4.25 0.95
C PHE A 323 -17.05 3.19 0.68
N LYS A 324 -17.52 3.10 -0.56
CA LYS A 324 -18.37 2.00 -1.00
C LYS A 324 -17.53 0.74 -1.24
N ILE A 325 -17.41 -0.06 -0.19
CA ILE A 325 -16.73 -1.36 -0.20
C ILE A 325 -17.72 -2.43 0.26
N TRP A 326 -17.73 -3.55 -0.45
CA TRP A 326 -18.41 -4.76 -0.04
C TRP A 326 -17.38 -5.80 0.35
N GLU A 327 -17.48 -6.29 1.59
CA GLU A 327 -16.63 -7.36 2.08
C GLU A 327 -17.33 -8.71 1.92
N THR A 328 -16.57 -9.74 1.57
CA THR A 328 -17.04 -11.12 1.49
C THR A 328 -16.05 -12.07 2.18
N GLU A 329 -16.54 -13.20 2.67
CA GLU A 329 -15.68 -14.35 3.03
C GLU A 329 -16.14 -15.62 2.28
N ASP A 330 -17.00 -15.45 1.27
CA ASP A 330 -17.47 -16.52 0.39
C ASP A 330 -16.39 -16.91 -0.62
N GLU A 331 -16.01 -18.19 -0.60
CA GLU A 331 -15.08 -18.80 -1.53
C GLU A 331 -15.53 -18.73 -3.00
N ASP A 332 -16.84 -18.71 -3.23
CA ASP A 332 -17.44 -18.76 -4.58
C ASP A 332 -17.67 -17.38 -5.17
N TRP A 333 -17.38 -16.30 -4.43
CA TRP A 333 -17.58 -14.92 -4.87
C TRP A 333 -19.01 -14.65 -5.38
N ARG A 334 -20.04 -15.23 -4.73
CA ARG A 334 -21.44 -15.12 -5.18
C ARG A 334 -21.95 -13.69 -5.15
N LEU A 335 -21.50 -12.90 -4.16
CA LEU A 335 -21.83 -11.48 -4.02
C LEU A 335 -21.53 -10.68 -5.30
N LEU A 336 -20.52 -11.10 -6.06
CA LEU A 336 -20.06 -10.39 -7.25
C LEU A 336 -21.16 -10.22 -8.29
N GLN A 337 -21.95 -11.28 -8.54
CA GLN A 337 -23.01 -11.22 -9.55
C GLN A 337 -24.09 -10.22 -9.14
N ASN A 338 -24.49 -10.25 -7.87
CA ASN A 338 -25.56 -9.38 -7.35
C ASN A 338 -25.15 -7.91 -7.48
N CYS A 339 -23.94 -7.55 -7.03
CA CYS A 339 -23.44 -6.18 -7.14
C CYS A 339 -23.35 -5.70 -8.60
N LEU A 340 -22.92 -6.54 -9.54
CA LEU A 340 -22.84 -6.16 -10.96
C LEU A 340 -24.20 -5.87 -11.59
N GLN A 341 -25.25 -6.55 -11.13
CA GLN A 341 -26.62 -6.40 -11.61
C GLN A 341 -27.32 -5.19 -10.99
N GLU A 342 -27.04 -4.89 -9.73
CA GLU A 342 -27.67 -3.79 -8.99
C GLU A 342 -27.11 -2.41 -9.35
N ILE A 343 -25.81 -2.29 -9.63
CA ILE A 343 -25.18 -0.98 -9.87
C ILE A 343 -25.55 -0.45 -11.25
N THR A 344 -26.40 0.58 -11.27
CA THR A 344 -26.70 1.35 -12.48
C THR A 344 -25.58 2.35 -12.78
N ILE A 345 -25.63 2.99 -13.96
CA ILE A 345 -24.65 4.03 -14.32
C ILE A 345 -24.79 5.28 -13.44
N ILE A 346 -26.01 5.57 -12.95
CA ILE A 346 -26.29 6.69 -12.04
C ILE A 346 -25.67 6.39 -10.68
N ASP A 347 -25.90 5.20 -10.14
CA ASP A 347 -25.31 4.76 -8.87
C ASP A 347 -23.78 4.78 -8.94
N TRP A 348 -23.22 4.28 -10.05
CA TRP A 348 -21.77 4.28 -10.25
C TRP A 348 -21.16 5.69 -10.22
N ASN A 349 -21.80 6.67 -10.88
CA ASN A 349 -21.32 8.05 -10.86
C ASN A 349 -21.42 8.67 -9.46
N ASN A 350 -22.51 8.40 -8.72
CA ASN A 350 -22.70 8.89 -7.36
C ASN A 350 -21.64 8.31 -6.41
N ILE A 351 -21.50 6.98 -6.40
CA ILE A 351 -20.48 6.27 -5.62
C ILE A 351 -19.08 6.79 -5.96
N LYS A 352 -18.81 6.99 -7.26
CA LYS A 352 -17.50 7.50 -7.72
C LYS A 352 -17.19 8.88 -7.15
N SER A 353 -18.16 9.78 -7.14
CA SER A 353 -18.01 11.10 -6.53
C SER A 353 -17.78 11.02 -5.02
N GLU A 354 -18.55 10.19 -4.31
CA GLU A 354 -18.45 10.00 -2.86
C GLU A 354 -17.09 9.43 -2.45
N ASN A 355 -16.67 8.34 -3.09
CA ASN A 355 -15.38 7.70 -2.83
C ASN A 355 -14.21 8.63 -3.13
N GLN A 356 -14.27 9.44 -4.20
CA GLN A 356 -13.23 10.44 -4.50
C GLN A 356 -13.14 11.50 -3.39
N LYS A 357 -14.28 12.00 -2.88
CA LYS A 357 -14.31 12.94 -1.76
C LYS A 357 -13.73 12.32 -0.48
N ALA A 358 -14.09 11.07 -0.18
CA ALA A 358 -13.52 10.33 0.93
C ALA A 358 -12.01 10.14 0.78
N PHE A 359 -11.55 9.80 -0.42
CA PHE A 359 -10.12 9.68 -0.72
C PHE A 359 -9.41 11.02 -0.51
N ASP A 360 -9.94 12.12 -1.01
CA ASP A 360 -9.29 13.44 -0.84
C ASP A 360 -9.27 13.88 0.62
N LYS A 361 -10.29 13.50 1.40
CA LYS A 361 -10.40 13.80 2.83
C LYS A 361 -9.41 13.02 3.69
N TYR A 362 -9.11 11.76 3.35
CA TYR A 362 -8.34 10.85 4.22
C TYR A 362 -7.04 10.31 3.61
N LEU A 363 -6.89 10.30 2.30
CA LEU A 363 -5.82 9.59 1.61
C LEU A 363 -5.03 10.47 0.63
N ALA A 364 -5.42 11.73 0.41
CA ALA A 364 -4.59 12.67 -0.35
C ALA A 364 -3.17 12.76 0.27
N PRO A 365 -2.10 12.88 -0.54
CA PRO A 365 -0.72 12.84 -0.06
C PRO A 365 -0.47 13.79 1.13
N GLU A 366 -0.91 15.05 1.02
CA GLU A 366 -0.73 16.04 2.09
C GLU A 366 -1.53 15.72 3.34
N VAL A 367 -2.71 15.10 3.21
CA VAL A 367 -3.53 14.69 4.37
C VAL A 367 -2.80 13.60 5.14
N VAL A 368 -2.28 12.59 4.44
CA VAL A 368 -1.50 11.51 5.05
C VAL A 368 -0.24 12.06 5.72
N ALA A 369 0.46 12.98 5.08
CA ALA A 369 1.64 13.61 5.65
C ALA A 369 1.31 14.42 6.91
N ARG A 370 0.20 15.18 6.92
CA ARG A 370 -0.26 15.89 8.13
C ARG A 370 -0.65 14.93 9.24
N TYR A 371 -1.32 13.82 8.92
CA TYR A 371 -1.64 12.78 9.90
C TYR A 371 -0.38 12.25 10.58
N VAL A 372 0.63 11.86 9.81
CA VAL A 372 1.91 11.36 10.35
C VAL A 372 2.57 12.40 11.23
N VAL A 373 2.74 13.64 10.75
CA VAL A 373 3.38 14.71 11.52
C VAL A 373 2.63 14.99 12.82
N ASN A 374 1.29 15.05 12.79
CA ASN A 374 0.48 15.34 13.97
C ASN A 374 0.51 14.19 14.98
N GLU A 375 0.40 12.93 14.54
CA GLU A 375 0.48 11.77 15.44
C GLU A 375 1.87 11.58 16.04
N SER A 376 2.94 11.98 15.35
CA SER A 376 4.29 12.00 15.90
C SER A 376 4.44 12.99 17.06
N LEU A 377 3.65 14.06 17.10
CA LEU A 377 3.76 15.12 18.10
C LEU A 377 2.76 15.01 19.26
N LYS A 378 1.84 14.05 19.21
CA LYS A 378 1.04 13.67 20.38
C LYS A 378 1.90 12.97 21.42
#